data_AF-A0A978W7C5-F1
#
_entry.id   AF-A0A978W7C5-F1
#
_cell.length_a   1.000
_cell.length_b   1.000
_cell.length_c   1.000
_cell.angle_alpha   90.00
_cell.angle_beta   90.00
_cell.angle_gamma   90.00
#
_symmetry.space_group_name_H-M   'P 1'
#
loop_
_entity.id
_entity.type
_entity.pdbx_description
1 polymer ?
#
loop_
_entity_poly.entity_id
_entity_poly.type
_entity_poly.pdbx_seq_one_letter_code
_entity_poly.pdbx_strand_id
1 'polypeptide(L)' 'ANISDSLKTHCGKCTPSEKKDSDLILKHVINHEQDYWKQIGDKYDPEGSYVASYEKEYKQ' A
#
# COMPACT_ATOMS: atom_id res chain seq x y z
N ALA A 1 -2.52 15.01 2.23
CA ALA A 1 -1.54 13.93 2.46
C ALA A 1 -1.00 13.46 1.12
N ASN A 2 0.30 13.15 1.00
CA ASN A 2 0.91 12.69 -0.24
C ASN A 2 0.89 11.15 -0.25
N ILE A 3 0.21 10.54 -1.23
CA ILE A 3 0.02 9.09 -1.33
C ILE A 3 1.36 8.36 -1.41
N SER A 4 2.37 8.95 -2.08
CA SER A 4 3.71 8.37 -2.14
C SER A 4 4.37 8.32 -0.75
N ASP A 5 4.28 9.39 0.05
CA ASP A 5 4.83 9.43 1.41
C ASP A 5 4.13 8.39 2.31
N SER A 6 2.81 8.22 2.17
CA SER A 6 2.06 7.22 2.92
C SER A 6 2.46 5.79 2.57
N LEU A 7 2.65 5.47 1.29
CA LEU A 7 3.13 4.13 0.88
C LEU A 7 4.56 3.85 1.38
N LYS A 8 5.42 4.88 1.40
CA LYS A 8 6.80 4.75 1.88
C LYS A 8 6.93 4.56 3.38
N THR A 9 6.09 5.26 4.15
CA THR A 9 6.17 5.33 5.61
C THR A 9 5.12 4.48 6.32
N HIS A 10 4.38 3.67 5.58
CA HIS A 10 3.22 2.95 6.09
C HIS A 10 2.24 3.89 6.77
N CYS A 11 1.98 5.06 6.16
CA CYS A 11 1.13 6.11 6.71
C CYS A 11 1.69 6.66 8.04
N GLY A 12 2.98 7.04 8.09
CA GLY A 12 3.68 7.45 9.32
C GLY A 12 3.08 8.68 10.04
N LYS A 13 2.27 9.48 9.34
CA LYS A 13 1.57 10.66 9.88
C LYS A 13 0.09 10.39 10.20
N CYS A 14 -0.39 9.17 9.97
CA CYS A 14 -1.79 8.78 10.12
C CYS A 14 -2.05 8.31 11.55
N THR A 15 -3.26 8.55 12.03
CA THR A 15 -3.72 8.04 13.33
C THR A 15 -3.78 6.51 13.32
N PRO A 16 -3.77 5.85 14.49
CA PRO A 16 -3.87 4.39 14.57
C PRO A 16 -5.11 3.82 13.87
N SER A 17 -6.24 4.52 13.93
CA SER A 17 -7.48 4.12 13.26
C SER A 17 -7.35 4.20 11.75
N GLU A 18 -6.83 5.32 11.22
CA GLU A 18 -6.62 5.49 9.77
C GLU A 18 -5.63 4.47 9.20
N LYS A 19 -4.59 4.12 9.97
CA LYS A 19 -3.66 3.04 9.61
C LYS A 19 -4.37 1.71 9.46
N LYS A 20 -5.17 1.32 10.46
CA LYS A 20 -5.92 0.06 10.45
C LYS A 20 -6.88 -0.01 9.27
N ASP A 21 -7.59 1.07 8.98
CA ASP A 21 -8.52 1.12 7.85
C ASP A 21 -7.79 1.06 6.51
N SER A 22 -6.64 1.74 6.42
CA SER A 22 -5.77 1.68 5.23
C SER A 22 -5.24 0.26 5.00
N ASP A 23 -4.81 -0.45 6.05
CA ASP A 23 -4.31 -1.83 5.93
C ASP A 23 -5.42 -2.78 5.44
N LEU A 24 -6.68 -2.58 5.86
CA LEU A 24 -7.82 -3.36 5.38
C LEU A 24 -8.06 -3.14 3.88
N ILE A 25 -8.04 -1.89 3.44
CA ILE A 25 -8.19 -1.54 2.02
C ILE A 25 -7.03 -2.12 1.22
N LEU A 26 -5.81 -1.97 1.72
CA LEU A 26 -4.60 -2.42 1.03
C LEU A 26 -4.58 -3.95 0.88
N LYS A 27 -4.97 -4.68 1.93
CA LYS A 27 -5.18 -6.14 1.85
C LYS A 27 -6.17 -6.51 0.77
N HIS A 28 -7.30 -5.83 0.69
CA HIS A 28 -8.29 -6.12 -0.34
C HIS A 28 -7.72 -5.86 -1.74
N VAL A 29 -7.09 -4.70 -1.94
CA VAL A 29 -6.52 -4.31 -3.23
C VAL A 29 -5.43 -5.27 -3.68
N ILE A 30 -4.51 -5.67 -2.80
CA ILE A 30 -3.42 -6.60 -3.11
C ILE A 30 -3.94 -7.98 -3.53
N ASN A 31 -4.98 -8.48 -2.87
CA ASN A 31 -5.47 -9.85 -3.09
C ASN A 31 -6.54 -9.94 -4.19
N HIS A 32 -7.34 -8.90 -4.40
CA HIS A 32 -8.51 -8.96 -5.28
C HIS A 32 -8.42 -8.01 -6.49
N GLU A 33 -7.60 -6.95 -6.42
CA GLU A 33 -7.54 -5.89 -7.43
C GLU A 33 -6.10 -5.72 -7.98
N GLN A 34 -5.51 -6.82 -8.45
CA GLN A 34 -4.09 -6.86 -8.85
C GLN A 34 -3.72 -5.84 -9.94
N ASP A 35 -4.61 -5.59 -10.90
CA ASP A 35 -4.38 -4.59 -11.95
C ASP A 35 -4.30 -3.18 -11.38
N TYR A 36 -5.11 -2.88 -10.36
CA TYR A 36 -5.07 -1.59 -9.67
C TYR A 36 -3.83 -1.49 -8.79
N TRP A 37 -3.49 -2.58 -8.10
CA TRP A 37 -2.27 -2.67 -7.30
C TRP A 37 -1.01 -2.41 -8.13
N LYS A 38 -0.94 -3.01 -9.33
CA LYS A 38 0.14 -2.76 -10.28
C LYS A 38 0.22 -1.29 -10.70
N GLN A 39 -0.91 -0.64 -10.99
CA GLN A 39 -0.93 0.78 -11.35
C GLN A 39 -0.46 1.69 -10.20
N ILE A 40 -0.80 1.35 -8.96
CA ILE A 40 -0.30 2.06 -7.77
C ILE A 40 1.22 1.92 -7.69
N GLY A 41 1.74 0.70 -7.85
CA GLY A 41 3.18 0.43 -7.88
C GLY A 41 3.89 1.24 -8.95
N ASP A 42 3.44 1.13 -10.21
CA ASP A 42 4.03 1.82 -11.36
C ASP A 42 4.05 3.35 -11.18
N LYS A 43 3.06 3.92 -10.48
CA LYS A 43 2.92 5.37 -10.29
C LYS A 43 3.67 5.91 -9.07
N TYR A 44 3.68 5.19 -7.96
CA TYR A 44 4.14 5.70 -6.66
C TYR A 44 5.35 4.97 -6.08
N ASP A 45 5.68 3.79 -6.61
CA ASP A 45 6.82 2.96 -6.24
C ASP A 45 7.60 2.49 -7.49
N PRO A 46 8.25 3.41 -8.23
CA PRO A 46 8.99 3.07 -9.44
C PRO A 46 10.20 2.15 -9.18
N GLU A 47 10.67 2.04 -7.93
CA GLU A 47 11.74 1.12 -7.52
C GLU A 47 11.21 -0.27 -7.12
N GLY A 48 9.90 -0.43 -6.95
CA GLY A 48 9.23 -1.69 -6.57
C GLY A 48 9.51 -2.18 -5.15
N SER A 49 10.13 -1.34 -4.31
CA SER A 49 10.62 -1.74 -2.98
C SER A 49 9.51 -1.86 -1.94
N TYR A 50 8.46 -1.04 -2.04
CA TYR A 50 7.33 -1.05 -1.12
C TYR A 50 6.28 -2.07 -1.53
N VAL A 51 6.01 -2.20 -2.83
CA VAL A 51 5.11 -3.21 -3.39
C VAL A 51 5.51 -4.61 -2.91
N ALA A 52 6.80 -4.94 -2.99
CA ALA A 52 7.32 -6.23 -2.51
C ALA A 52 7.11 -6.43 -0.99
N SER A 53 7.30 -5.39 -0.17
CA SER A 53 7.08 -5.47 1.27
C SER A 53 5.62 -5.71 1.61
N TYR A 54 4.71 -4.96 0.98
CA TYR A 54 3.28 -5.07 1.20
C TYR A 54 2.71 -6.40 0.71
N GLU A 55 3.17 -6.89 -0.45
CA GLU A 55 2.81 -8.21 -0.92
C GLU A 55 3.28 -9.30 0.04
N LYS A 56 4.51 -9.21 0.57
CA LYS A 56 5.00 -10.17 1.57
C LYS A 56 4.15 -10.18 2.85
N GLU A 57 3.63 -9.04 3.26
CA GLU A 57 2.87 -8.91 4.51
C GLU A 57 1.38 -9.27 4.35
N TYR A 58 0.78 -8.97 3.20
CA TYR A 58 -0.67 -8.98 3.03
C TYR A 58 -1.19 -9.91 1.94
N LYS A 59 -0.35 -10.40 1.04
CA LYS A 59 -0.76 -11.38 0.03
C LYS A 59 -1.02 -12.73 0.70
N GLN A 60 -2.20 -13.28 0.49
CA GLN A 60 -2.64 -14.55 1.07
C GLN A 60 -2.47 -15.71 0.09
#